data_AF-A0A939KSS0-F1
#
_entry.id   AF-A0A939KSS0-F1
#
_cell.length_a   1.000
_cell.length_b   1.000
_cell.length_c   1.000
_cell.angle_alpha   90.00
_cell.angle_beta   90.00
_cell.angle_gamma   90.00
#
_symmetry.space_group_name_H-M   'P 1'
#
loop_
_entity.id
_entity.type
_entity.pdbx_description
1 polymer ?
#
loop_
_entity_poly.entity_id
_entity_poly.type
_entity_poly.pdbx_seq_one_letter_code
_entity_poly.pdbx_strand_id
1 'polypeptide(L)'
;MQIFAAVGLTGWLSLRNGQLAVNNVAAQLRGEITARIKERLNVYLNTPEVINKINANTIEQGQLNLQDLTTMERHFWYQSQVFDLVSYIQLGSQAGEFVGLAVNDDGTLTYQVTKFTGSLRTYAIDSEGKRGELLKVSPHYDPRNRPWYIALPGQRT
;
A
#
# COMPACT_ATOMS: atom_id res chain seq x y z
N MET A 1 -53.32 29.15 33.65
CA MET A 1 -51.94 29.22 34.15
C MET A 1 -51.22 27.87 34.21
N GLN A 2 -51.81 26.80 34.78
CA GLN A 2 -51.15 25.49 34.91
C GLN A 2 -50.76 24.82 33.58
N ILE A 3 -51.59 24.96 32.54
CA ILE A 3 -51.32 24.37 31.20
C ILE A 3 -50.09 25.02 30.54
N PHE A 4 -49.93 26.33 30.60
CA PHE A 4 -48.76 27.03 30.04
C PHE A 4 -47.45 26.62 30.73
N ALA A 5 -47.49 26.45 32.06
CA ALA A 5 -46.33 25.98 32.82
C ALA A 5 -45.97 24.53 32.44
N ALA A 6 -46.96 23.65 32.32
CA ALA A 6 -46.75 22.26 31.91
C ALA A 6 -46.19 22.17 30.48
N VAL A 7 -46.78 22.90 29.51
CA VAL A 7 -46.33 22.92 28.12
C VAL A 7 -44.91 23.50 27.99
N GLY A 8 -44.61 24.59 28.69
CA GLY A 8 -43.27 25.19 28.72
C GLY A 8 -42.23 24.24 29.30
N LEU A 9 -42.55 23.53 30.38
CA LEU A 9 -41.67 22.53 30.98
C LEU A 9 -41.44 21.35 30.03
N THR A 10 -42.51 20.83 29.40
CA THR A 10 -42.37 19.73 28.43
C THR A 10 -41.58 20.15 27.19
N GLY A 11 -41.76 21.39 26.72
CA GLY A 11 -40.99 21.94 25.60
C GLY A 11 -39.51 22.06 25.95
N TRP A 12 -39.19 22.61 27.13
CA TRP A 12 -37.81 22.69 27.62
C TRP A 12 -37.15 21.32 27.79
N LEU A 13 -37.86 20.36 28.41
CA LEU A 13 -37.38 18.98 28.56
C LEU A 13 -37.18 18.30 27.20
N SER A 14 -38.10 18.50 26.25
CA SER A 14 -37.99 17.97 24.89
C SER A 14 -36.78 18.54 24.16
N LEU A 15 -36.54 19.85 24.24
CA LEU A 15 -35.37 20.49 23.64
C LEU A 15 -34.07 20.00 24.27
N ARG A 16 -34.02 19.88 25.61
CA ARG A 16 -32.85 19.36 26.33
C ARG A 16 -32.56 17.90 25.94
N ASN A 17 -33.58 17.05 25.90
CA ASN A 17 -33.45 15.65 25.53
C ASN A 17 -33.05 15.50 24.06
N GLY A 18 -33.61 16.32 23.17
CA GLY A 18 -33.24 16.38 21.76
C GLY A 18 -31.77 16.75 21.56
N GLN A 19 -31.29 17.79 22.24
CA GLN A 19 -29.88 18.19 22.16
C GLN A 19 -28.94 17.08 22.65
N LEU A 20 -29.28 16.40 23.74
CA LEU A 20 -28.51 15.27 24.26
C LEU A 20 -28.46 14.11 23.26
N ALA A 21 -29.60 13.77 22.65
CA ALA A 21 -29.68 12.71 21.64
C ALA A 21 -28.82 13.04 20.41
N VAL A 22 -28.92 14.25 19.87
CA VAL A 22 -28.11 14.71 18.72
C VAL A 22 -26.63 14.67 19.06
N ASN A 23 -26.23 15.19 20.22
CA ASN A 23 -24.83 15.21 20.65
C ASN A 23 -24.27 13.79 20.81
N ASN A 24 -25.07 12.85 21.33
CA ASN A 24 -24.66 11.45 21.49
C ASN A 24 -24.45 10.77 20.14
N VAL A 25 -25.40 10.91 19.22
CA VAL A 25 -25.27 10.35 17.85
C VAL A 25 -24.08 10.96 17.12
N ALA A 26 -23.88 12.29 17.20
CA ALA A 26 -22.73 12.95 16.61
C ALA A 26 -21.40 12.44 17.20
N ALA A 27 -21.35 12.17 18.51
CA ALA A 27 -20.17 11.59 19.16
C ALA A 27 -19.90 10.15 18.70
N GLN A 28 -20.94 9.31 18.62
CA GLN A 28 -20.84 7.93 18.13
C GLN A 28 -20.35 7.90 16.68
N LEU A 29 -20.92 8.74 15.80
CA LEU A 29 -20.52 8.82 14.40
C LEU A 29 -19.04 9.22 14.24
N ARG A 30 -18.57 10.22 14.99
CA ARG A 30 -17.13 10.58 14.99
C ARG A 30 -16.25 9.43 15.46
N GLY A 31 -16.71 8.69 16.47
CA GLY A 31 -16.03 7.50 16.97
C GLY A 31 -15.92 6.41 15.91
N GLU A 32 -17.02 6.12 15.20
CA GLU A 32 -17.05 5.13 14.12
C GLU A 32 -16.15 5.54 12.94
N ILE A 33 -16.19 6.82 12.53
CA ILE A 33 -15.31 7.36 11.48
C ILE A 33 -13.84 7.17 11.89
N THR A 34 -13.49 7.53 13.12
CA THR A 34 -12.12 7.39 13.63
C THR A 34 -11.68 5.93 13.66
N ALA A 35 -12.56 5.02 14.10
CA ALA A 35 -12.29 3.59 14.12
C ALA A 35 -12.05 3.04 12.71
N ARG A 36 -12.90 3.41 11.75
CA ARG A 36 -12.77 3.00 10.35
C ARG A 36 -11.50 3.54 9.68
N ILE A 37 -11.10 4.78 10.00
CA ILE A 37 -9.82 5.34 9.53
C ILE A 37 -8.65 4.51 10.07
N LYS A 38 -8.65 4.21 11.37
CA LYS A 38 -7.60 3.38 12.00
C LYS A 38 -7.54 1.99 11.39
N GLU A 39 -8.68 1.35 11.15
CA GLU A 39 -8.77 0.04 10.51
C GLU A 39 -8.16 0.08 9.10
N ARG A 40 -8.54 1.06 8.27
CA ARG A 40 -7.98 1.21 6.92
C ARG A 40 -6.48 1.45 6.94
N LEU A 41 -5.97 2.26 7.86
CA LEU A 41 -4.54 2.49 8.03
C LEU A 41 -3.82 1.20 8.44
N ASN A 42 -4.39 0.41 9.35
CA ASN A 42 -3.80 -0.87 9.74
C ASN A 42 -3.71 -1.84 8.56
N VAL A 43 -4.76 -1.96 7.74
CA VAL A 43 -4.74 -2.81 6.54
C VAL A 43 -3.67 -2.31 5.56
N TYR A 44 -3.62 -1.01 5.29
CA TYR A 44 -2.65 -0.40 4.39
C TYR A 44 -1.20 -0.63 4.84
N LEU A 45 -0.92 -0.46 6.14
CA LEU A 45 0.44 -0.60 6.69
C LEU A 45 0.87 -2.07 6.88
N ASN A 46 -0.07 -2.99 7.11
CA ASN A 46 0.24 -4.41 7.30
C ASN A 46 0.38 -5.18 5.98
N THR A 47 -0.27 -4.75 4.90
CA THR A 47 -0.26 -5.44 3.61
C THR A 47 1.18 -5.63 3.05
N PRO A 48 2.07 -4.61 3.04
CA PRO A 48 3.45 -4.79 2.59
C PRO A 48 4.25 -5.81 3.41
N GLU A 49 4.00 -5.91 4.72
CA GLU A 49 4.68 -6.90 5.56
C GLU A 49 4.30 -8.33 5.16
N VAL A 50 3.03 -8.57 4.84
CA VAL A 50 2.54 -9.86 4.34
C VAL A 50 3.17 -10.20 3.00
N ILE A 51 3.21 -9.25 2.06
CA ILE A 51 3.85 -9.43 0.74
C ILE A 51 5.33 -9.78 0.91
N ASN A 52 6.05 -9.07 1.78
CA ASN A 52 7.47 -9.33 2.04
C ASN A 52 7.69 -10.73 2.63
N LYS A 53 6.85 -11.19 3.56
CA LYS A 53 6.92 -12.56 4.10
C LYS A 53 6.69 -13.62 3.03
N ILE A 54 5.68 -13.41 2.16
CA ILE A 54 5.42 -14.31 1.02
C ILE A 54 6.66 -14.38 0.12
N ASN A 55 7.24 -13.23 -0.23
CA ASN A 55 8.41 -13.17 -1.10
C ASN A 55 9.63 -13.84 -0.46
N ALA A 56 9.92 -13.56 0.81
CA ALA A 56 11.02 -14.20 1.55
C ALA A 56 10.88 -15.72 1.57
N ASN A 57 9.70 -16.23 1.91
CA ASN A 57 9.43 -17.68 1.95
C ASN A 57 9.55 -18.32 0.55
N THR A 58 9.05 -17.65 -0.49
CA THR A 58 9.10 -18.16 -1.87
C THR A 58 10.55 -18.23 -2.39
N ILE A 59 11.38 -17.25 -2.00
CA ILE A 59 12.82 -17.24 -2.30
C ILE A 59 13.53 -18.36 -1.52
N GLU A 60 13.27 -18.50 -0.22
CA GLU A 60 13.88 -19.54 0.63
C GLU A 60 13.55 -20.95 0.14
N GLN A 61 12.35 -21.17 -0.37
CA GLN A 61 11.91 -22.44 -0.96
C GLN A 61 12.45 -22.70 -2.37
N GLY A 62 13.23 -21.77 -2.95
CA GLY A 62 13.77 -21.88 -4.30
C GLY A 62 12.71 -21.78 -5.41
N GLN A 63 11.49 -21.34 -5.08
CA GLN A 63 10.40 -21.14 -6.04
C GLN A 63 10.57 -19.84 -6.83
N LEU A 64 11.30 -18.88 -6.28
CA LEU A 64 11.65 -17.63 -6.93
C LEU A 64 13.16 -17.52 -7.11
N ASN A 65 13.61 -17.54 -8.36
CA ASN A 65 15.02 -17.42 -8.71
C ASN A 65 15.43 -15.94 -8.78
N LEU A 66 16.33 -15.51 -7.89
CA LEU A 66 16.83 -14.13 -7.83
C LEU A 66 17.66 -13.71 -9.05
N GLN A 67 18.16 -14.67 -9.83
CA GLN A 67 18.89 -14.42 -11.07
C GLN A 67 17.96 -14.36 -12.30
N ASP A 68 16.68 -14.76 -12.15
CA ASP A 68 15.68 -14.67 -13.20
C ASP A 68 14.67 -13.56 -12.89
N LEU A 69 15.04 -12.34 -13.28
CA LEU A 69 14.19 -11.16 -13.12
C LEU A 69 12.86 -11.29 -13.85
N THR A 70 12.74 -12.11 -14.90
CA THR A 70 11.47 -12.26 -15.65
C THR A 70 10.46 -13.05 -14.84
N THR A 71 10.91 -14.09 -14.12
CA THR A 71 10.05 -14.83 -13.20
C THR A 71 9.62 -13.95 -12.02
N MET A 72 10.52 -13.08 -11.53
CA MET A 72 10.18 -12.09 -10.50
C MET A 72 9.14 -11.07 -10.96
N GLU A 73 9.26 -10.55 -12.18
CA GLU A 73 8.28 -9.64 -12.77
C GLU A 73 6.87 -10.26 -12.75
N ARG A 74 6.76 -11.50 -13.24
CA ARG A 74 5.47 -12.20 -13.28
C ARG A 74 4.90 -12.44 -11.89
N HIS A 75 5.76 -12.82 -10.94
CA HIS A 75 5.37 -12.99 -9.55
C HIS A 75 4.81 -11.69 -8.95
N PHE A 76 5.49 -10.56 -9.15
CA PHE A 76 5.02 -9.26 -8.67
C PHE A 76 3.71 -8.81 -9.33
N TRP A 77 3.51 -9.16 -10.61
CA TRP A 77 2.26 -8.86 -11.31
C TRP A 77 1.08 -9.64 -10.73
N TYR A 78 1.22 -10.93 -10.45
CA TYR A 78 0.17 -11.67 -9.74
C TYR A 78 -0.11 -11.08 -8.35
N GLN A 79 0.93 -10.65 -7.63
CA GLN A 79 0.75 -10.00 -6.34
C GLN A 79 -0.02 -8.67 -6.48
N SER A 80 0.25 -7.86 -7.50
CA SER A 80 -0.52 -6.61 -7.71
C SER A 80 -1.97 -6.85 -8.11
N GLN A 81 -2.31 -8.02 -8.67
CA GLN A 81 -3.70 -8.41 -8.92
C GLN A 81 -4.45 -8.87 -7.65
N VAL A 82 -3.72 -9.28 -6.61
CA VAL A 82 -4.30 -9.81 -5.36
C VAL A 82 -4.33 -8.75 -4.26
N PHE A 83 -3.34 -7.86 -4.22
CA PHE A 83 -3.16 -6.87 -3.17
C PHE A 83 -3.46 -5.45 -3.68
N ASP A 84 -4.74 -5.05 -3.66
CA ASP A 84 -5.22 -3.76 -4.19
C ASP A 84 -4.53 -2.50 -3.62
N LEU A 85 -3.96 -2.59 -2.42
CA LEU A 85 -3.35 -1.45 -1.71
C LEU A 85 -1.83 -1.34 -1.93
N VAL A 86 -1.23 -2.26 -2.68
CA VAL A 86 0.22 -2.20 -2.92
C VAL A 86 0.53 -1.15 -3.98
N SER A 87 1.43 -0.22 -3.65
CA SER A 87 1.90 0.80 -4.61
C SER A 87 3.17 0.39 -5.33
N TYR A 88 4.05 -0.36 -4.66
CA TYR A 88 5.31 -0.80 -5.23
C TYR A 88 5.80 -2.11 -4.58
N ILE A 89 6.08 -3.13 -5.39
CA ILE A 89 6.86 -4.31 -5.01
C ILE A 89 8.20 -4.25 -5.72
N GLN A 90 9.31 -4.38 -4.98
CA GLN A 90 10.65 -4.26 -5.56
C GLN A 90 11.69 -5.13 -4.83
N LEU A 91 12.71 -5.55 -5.57
CA LEU A 91 13.87 -6.26 -5.06
C LEU A 91 15.14 -5.68 -5.70
N GLY A 92 16.18 -5.56 -4.88
CA GLY A 92 17.54 -5.26 -5.32
C GLY A 92 18.50 -6.32 -4.82
N SER A 93 19.37 -6.82 -5.69
CA SER A 93 20.39 -7.81 -5.34
C SER A 93 21.71 -7.13 -4.97
N GLN A 94 22.56 -7.86 -4.24
CA GLN A 94 23.92 -7.39 -3.90
C GLN A 94 24.80 -7.19 -5.16
N ALA A 95 24.48 -7.88 -6.26
CA ALA A 95 25.11 -7.69 -7.56
C ALA A 95 24.70 -6.36 -8.24
N GLY A 96 23.75 -5.63 -7.68
CA GLY A 96 23.23 -4.38 -8.23
C GLY A 96 22.09 -4.58 -9.22
N GLU A 97 21.54 -5.79 -9.33
CA GLU A 97 20.34 -6.04 -10.13
C GLU A 97 19.12 -5.50 -9.40
N PHE A 98 18.14 -5.05 -10.16
CA PHE A 98 16.90 -4.50 -9.67
C PHE A 98 15.74 -4.99 -10.52
N VAL A 99 14.64 -5.31 -9.83
CA VAL A 99 13.34 -5.57 -10.41
C VAL A 99 12.27 -4.94 -9.53
N GLY A 100 11.29 -4.31 -10.14
CA GLY A 100 10.14 -3.79 -9.43
C GLY A 100 8.90 -3.66 -10.32
N LEU A 101 7.74 -3.67 -9.68
CA LEU A 101 6.45 -3.37 -10.28
C LEU A 101 5.80 -2.21 -9.53
N ALA A 102 5.61 -1.10 -10.22
CA ALA A 102 4.91 0.06 -9.70
C ALA A 102 3.45 0.08 -10.17
N VAL A 103 2.54 0.38 -9.24
CA VAL A 103 1.16 0.78 -9.51
C VAL A 103 1.15 2.30 -9.54
N ASN A 104 0.93 2.89 -10.72
CA ASN A 104 0.96 4.32 -10.92
C ASN A 104 -0.34 4.99 -10.47
N ASP A 105 -0.33 6.30 -10.27
CA ASP A 105 -1.50 7.09 -9.83
C ASP A 105 -2.70 7.00 -10.79
N ASP A 106 -2.44 6.74 -12.08
CA ASP A 106 -3.47 6.53 -13.11
C ASP A 106 -3.99 5.07 -13.17
N GLY A 107 -3.52 4.20 -12.27
CA GLY A 107 -3.88 2.78 -12.20
C GLY A 107 -3.11 1.88 -13.17
N THR A 108 -2.24 2.44 -14.01
CA THR A 108 -1.39 1.63 -14.90
C THR A 108 -0.27 0.95 -14.12
N LEU A 109 0.18 -0.20 -14.64
CA LEU A 109 1.30 -0.94 -14.07
C LEU A 109 2.56 -0.77 -14.93
N THR A 110 3.72 -0.66 -14.28
CA THR A 110 5.01 -0.62 -14.98
C THR A 110 6.04 -1.54 -14.34
N TYR A 111 6.84 -2.21 -15.16
CA TYR A 111 8.03 -2.91 -14.70
C TYR A 111 9.23 -1.99 -14.73
N GLN A 112 10.05 -2.02 -13.69
CA GLN A 112 11.31 -1.32 -13.60
C GLN A 112 12.44 -2.33 -13.40
N VAL A 113 13.35 -2.46 -14.36
CA VAL A 113 14.44 -3.44 -14.30
C VAL A 113 15.78 -2.90 -14.74
N THR A 114 16.85 -3.40 -14.13
CA THR A 114 18.22 -3.18 -14.64
C THR A 114 18.63 -4.37 -15.50
N LYS A 115 19.06 -4.13 -16.74
CA LYS A 115 19.71 -5.17 -17.56
C LYS A 115 21.22 -5.03 -17.42
N PHE A 116 21.81 -5.74 -16.45
CA PHE A 116 23.22 -5.56 -16.02
C PHE A 116 23.52 -4.13 -15.54
N THR A 117 24.57 -3.95 -14.73
CA THR A 117 24.93 -2.69 -14.08
C THR A 117 24.80 -1.49 -15.03
N GLY A 118 24.05 -0.45 -14.63
CA GLY A 118 24.06 0.83 -15.33
C GLY A 118 22.71 1.49 -15.47
N SER A 119 21.75 0.89 -16.19
CA SER A 119 20.53 1.62 -16.58
C SER A 119 19.26 0.93 -16.11
N LEU A 120 18.43 1.68 -15.37
CA LEU A 120 17.06 1.28 -15.05
C LEU A 120 16.17 1.52 -16.26
N ARG A 121 15.44 0.50 -16.68
CA ARG A 121 14.48 0.55 -17.79
C ARG A 121 13.08 0.37 -17.25
N THR A 122 12.18 1.26 -17.62
CA THR A 122 10.75 1.20 -17.28
C THR A 122 9.97 0.73 -18.50
N TYR A 123 9.21 -0.34 -18.35
CA TYR A 123 8.36 -0.90 -19.41
C TYR A 123 6.89 -0.79 -19.00
N ALA A 124 6.03 -0.55 -19.98
CA ALA A 124 4.60 -0.82 -19.85
C ALA A 124 4.38 -2.32 -19.61
N ILE A 125 3.23 -2.67 -19.01
CA ILE A 125 2.82 -4.07 -18.81
C ILE A 125 1.56 -4.31 -19.65
N ASP A 126 1.54 -5.41 -20.39
CA ASP A 126 0.36 -5.83 -21.15
C ASP A 126 -0.67 -6.58 -20.27
N SER A 127 -1.81 -6.95 -20.85
CA SER A 127 -2.88 -7.67 -20.15
C SER A 127 -2.49 -9.07 -19.65
N GLU A 128 -1.38 -9.62 -20.13
CA GLU A 128 -0.86 -10.94 -19.72
C GLU A 128 0.28 -10.82 -18.70
N GLY A 129 0.60 -9.61 -18.22
CA GLY A 129 1.69 -9.38 -17.28
C GLY A 129 3.07 -9.49 -17.92
N LYS A 130 3.18 -9.27 -19.24
CA LYS A 130 4.48 -9.23 -19.94
C LYS A 130 4.89 -7.80 -20.22
N ARG A 131 6.19 -7.60 -20.43
CA ARG A 131 6.73 -6.29 -20.83
C ARG A 131 6.18 -5.90 -22.21
N GLY A 132 5.57 -4.72 -22.27
CA GLY A 132 5.23 -4.03 -23.50
C GLY A 132 6.30 -3.01 -23.90
N GLU A 133 5.86 -1.81 -24.26
CA GLU A 133 6.72 -0.71 -24.70
C GLU A 133 7.74 -0.28 -23.64
N LEU A 134 8.95 0.07 -24.08
CA LEU A 134 9.94 0.75 -23.23
C LEU A 134 9.57 2.22 -23.08
N LEU A 135 9.16 2.60 -21.86
CA LEU A 135 8.69 3.95 -21.55
C LEU A 135 9.83 4.90 -21.16
N LYS A 136 10.84 4.38 -20.45
CA LYS A 136 11.90 5.22 -19.88
C LYS A 136 13.20 4.46 -19.67
N VAL A 137 14.33 5.16 -19.82
CA VAL A 137 15.66 4.69 -19.41
C VAL A 137 16.29 5.73 -18.49
N SER A 138 16.71 5.31 -17.30
CA SER A 138 17.44 6.14 -16.34
C SER A 138 18.84 5.57 -16.13
N PRO A 139 19.90 6.29 -16.53
CA PRO A 139 21.27 5.82 -16.38
C PRO A 139 21.74 5.90 -14.91
N HIS A 140 22.83 5.22 -14.62
CA HIS A 140 23.51 5.15 -13.33
C HIS A 140 22.62 4.74 -12.13
N TYR A 141 21.68 3.82 -12.36
CA TYR A 141 20.85 3.29 -11.27
C TYR A 141 21.58 2.17 -10.52
N ASP A 142 21.66 2.31 -9.20
CA ASP A 142 22.16 1.28 -8.29
C ASP A 142 21.17 1.13 -7.10
N PRO A 143 20.52 -0.04 -6.94
CA PRO A 143 19.59 -0.26 -5.84
C PRO A 143 20.27 -0.20 -4.46
N ARG A 144 21.58 -0.43 -4.38
CA ARG A 144 22.33 -0.50 -3.12
C ARG A 144 22.53 0.87 -2.47
N ASN A 145 22.41 1.93 -3.27
CA ASN A 145 22.51 3.32 -2.81
C ASN A 145 21.15 3.89 -2.35
N ARG A 146 20.08 3.09 -2.39
CA ARG A 146 18.73 3.57 -2.09
C ARG A 146 18.46 3.48 -0.59
N PRO A 147 17.74 4.46 0.01
CA PRO A 147 17.47 4.46 1.45
C PRO A 147 16.82 3.16 1.94
N TRP A 148 15.89 2.58 1.18
CA TRP A 148 15.23 1.33 1.54
C TRP A 148 16.19 0.12 1.60
N TYR A 149 17.29 0.14 0.84
CA TYR A 149 18.29 -0.92 0.84
C TYR A 149 19.25 -0.75 2.02
N ILE A 150 19.69 0.48 2.29
CA ILE A 150 20.64 0.80 3.35
C ILE A 150 19.99 0.76 4.74
N ALA A 151 18.70 1.06 4.84
CA ALA A 151 17.97 1.13 6.09
C ALA A 151 17.66 -0.24 6.72
N LEU A 152 18.08 -1.37 6.12
CA LEU A 152 17.84 -2.71 6.65
C LEU A 152 18.44 -2.86 8.06
N PRO A 153 17.61 -2.98 9.12
CA PRO A 153 18.08 -3.14 10.49
C PRO A 153 18.49 -4.59 10.70
N GLY A 154 19.73 -4.90 10.31
CA GLY A 154 20.31 -6.24 10.48
C GLY A 154 21.83 -6.31 10.26
N GLN A 155 22.48 -5.22 9.85
CA GLN A 155 23.95 -5.14 9.71
C GLN A 155 24.57 -4.10 10.66
N ARG A 156 24.08 -4.01 11.89
CA ARG A 156 24.89 -3.46 12.99
C ARG A 156 25.58 -4.65 13.65
N THR A 157 26.81 -4.90 13.20
CA THR A 157 27.80 -5.76 13.87
C THR A 157 28.03 -5.32 15.31
#